data_AF-I9EDV9-F1
#
_entry.id   AF-I9EDV9-F1
#
_cell.length_a   1.000
_cell.length_b   1.000
_cell.length_c   1.000
_cell.angle_alpha   90.00
_cell.angle_beta   90.00
_cell.angle_gamma   90.00
#
_symmetry.space_group_name_H-M   'P 1'
#
loop_
_entity.id
_entity.type
_entity.pdbx_description
1 polymer ?
#
loop_
_entity_poly.entity_id
_entity_poly.type
_entity_poly.pdbx_seq_one_letter_code
_entity_poly.pdbx_strand_id
1 'polypeptide(L)'
;MRCTLLFLFILLANRLLADNVTAEQAHALATDFFKTNVQTRSTAASPQLQLVWDGEDANTRSAGNLPAFYVFNSTDQKGFVIIAGDDVVMPVLGYSFTNSFVVDGMPSNLKSWMNGLKEQINEARETGLNTSDVVYEAWSGVSDMTTGDVVKQYQTAEWDQESPYNTLCPKIEGTQTVTGCVATAISILMRYHQWPNAGTGTLPAYSYEALVSGAKIHQNVSGRTLGHTYAWNDMPLQYDRNSSEISKNEVATLMYDCGVMAQSQFNIASAGGTGASTLTAVHGLAEYMNYNKSMLCLRREWYSDAEWIQMLENEIMTVGPVLYGGATLSNEGHQFILDGYTTEDYFRVNWGWSGYSNGYFLISALNPNNQGAGGSTGGGFVANQDALFGLKPAEGNSSYQTLLAMLAGKSQDGTYYSGLETSETQFNVNSSFIVKCGFLWNLGLDSFSGKVALAMVDKNLNIREFISRISDIPSMQTYYTVSFAPSCRISLTPQPGDRIVAVYKGTNDAEWKVVRGGPDTTNEIIVKADPTSIIETKQEIQFTAFCDKQQETVVVHLPENSHRLNLYDVNGRLLKQILSEGKETITFSCREYPTGVYLLQAVTDKGIHQCKFLK
;
A
#
# COMPACT_ATOMS: atom_id res chain seq x y z
N MET A 1 -62.93 -21.29 2.65
CA MET A 1 -62.60 -20.17 3.57
C MET A 1 -61.60 -20.70 4.58
N ARG A 2 -60.31 -20.37 4.44
CA ARG A 2 -59.59 -19.32 5.23
C ARG A 2 -59.43 -19.75 6.70
N CYS A 3 -58.25 -19.82 7.35
CA CYS A 3 -56.94 -19.25 7.09
C CYS A 3 -55.80 -20.11 7.68
N THR A 4 -54.71 -20.14 6.93
CA THR A 4 -53.31 -20.41 7.25
C THR A 4 -52.75 -19.42 8.28
N LEU A 5 -51.82 -19.85 9.15
CA LEU A 5 -50.63 -19.09 9.58
C LEU A 5 -49.77 -19.94 10.54
N LEU A 6 -48.69 -20.53 10.02
CA LEU A 6 -47.55 -20.97 10.82
C LEU A 6 -46.31 -20.26 10.23
N PHE A 7 -45.77 -19.33 10.99
CA PHE A 7 -44.55 -18.57 10.67
C PHE A 7 -43.35 -19.53 10.69
N LEU A 8 -42.68 -19.70 9.54
CA LEU A 8 -41.38 -20.33 9.44
C LEU A 8 -40.33 -19.21 9.38
N PHE A 9 -39.57 -19.02 10.45
CA PHE A 9 -38.37 -18.19 10.44
C PHE A 9 -37.30 -18.90 9.61
N ILE A 10 -37.13 -18.48 8.37
CA ILE A 10 -35.98 -18.85 7.54
C ILE A 10 -34.86 -17.86 7.86
N LEU A 11 -33.91 -18.28 8.70
CA LEU A 11 -32.60 -17.65 8.82
C LEU A 11 -31.79 -18.07 7.58
N LEU A 12 -31.95 -17.32 6.49
CA LEU A 12 -31.04 -17.32 5.35
C LEU A 12 -29.77 -16.58 5.77
N ALA A 13 -28.74 -17.31 6.18
CA ALA A 13 -27.38 -16.79 6.12
C ALA A 13 -26.97 -16.79 4.64
N ASN A 14 -27.40 -15.78 3.89
CA ASN A 14 -26.87 -15.50 2.57
C ASN A 14 -25.40 -15.13 2.76
N ARG A 15 -24.48 -16.03 2.40
CA ARG A 15 -23.14 -15.58 2.02
C ARG A 15 -23.30 -14.91 0.66
N LEU A 16 -23.38 -13.58 0.68
CA LEU A 16 -23.36 -12.77 -0.52
C LEU A 16 -21.95 -12.93 -1.14
N LEU A 17 -21.91 -13.46 -2.35
CA LEU A 17 -20.73 -13.32 -3.20
C LEU A 17 -20.62 -11.84 -3.54
N ALA A 18 -19.40 -11.31 -3.58
CA ALA A 18 -19.18 -9.95 -4.03
C ALA A 18 -19.78 -9.73 -5.43
N ASP A 19 -20.43 -8.59 -5.65
CA ASP A 19 -21.04 -8.20 -6.92
C ASP A 19 -20.54 -6.81 -7.36
N ASN A 20 -20.61 -6.59 -8.67
CA ASN A 20 -20.21 -5.31 -9.22
C ASN A 20 -21.25 -4.23 -8.91
N VAL A 21 -20.76 -3.02 -8.67
CA VAL A 21 -21.59 -1.86 -8.39
C VAL A 21 -21.89 -1.14 -9.71
N THR A 22 -23.17 -0.97 -10.05
CA THR A 22 -23.55 -0.21 -11.25
C THR A 22 -23.40 1.29 -11.03
N ALA A 23 -23.34 2.06 -12.13
CA ALA A 23 -23.30 3.52 -12.05
C ALA A 23 -24.53 4.10 -11.33
N GLU A 24 -25.71 3.50 -11.50
CA GLU A 24 -26.94 3.90 -10.80
C GLU A 24 -26.86 3.63 -9.30
N GLN A 25 -26.33 2.45 -8.91
CA GLN A 25 -26.09 2.13 -7.50
C GLN A 25 -25.06 3.11 -6.91
N ALA A 26 -23.93 3.32 -7.57
CA ALA A 26 -22.89 4.24 -7.13
C ALA A 26 -23.42 5.68 -7.00
N HIS A 27 -24.26 6.14 -7.94
CA HIS A 27 -24.88 7.46 -7.85
C HIS A 27 -25.85 7.56 -6.65
N ALA A 28 -26.66 6.53 -6.39
CA ALA A 28 -27.55 6.50 -5.23
C ALA A 28 -26.76 6.59 -3.92
N LEU A 29 -25.68 5.81 -3.82
CA LEU A 29 -24.76 5.81 -2.67
C LEU A 29 -24.07 7.15 -2.48
N ALA A 30 -23.56 7.74 -3.55
CA ALA A 30 -22.98 9.08 -3.52
C ALA A 30 -24.00 10.12 -3.02
N THR A 31 -25.26 10.00 -3.44
CA THR A 31 -26.33 10.91 -3.02
C THR A 31 -26.60 10.79 -1.52
N ASP A 32 -26.67 9.56 -1.00
CA ASP A 32 -26.92 9.33 0.43
C ASP A 32 -25.72 9.74 1.28
N PHE A 33 -24.49 9.48 0.82
CA PHE A 33 -23.26 9.94 1.44
C PHE A 33 -23.26 11.46 1.68
N PHE A 34 -23.63 12.25 0.66
CA PHE A 34 -23.71 13.71 0.81
C PHE A 34 -24.85 14.16 1.74
N LYS A 35 -26.01 13.48 1.74
CA LYS A 35 -27.10 13.78 2.68
C LYS A 35 -26.68 13.56 4.14
N THR A 36 -25.94 12.47 4.39
CA THR A 36 -25.51 12.08 5.74
C THR A 36 -24.42 13.01 6.26
N ASN A 37 -23.45 13.38 5.43
CA ASN A 37 -22.25 14.08 5.88
C ASN A 37 -22.28 15.60 5.68
N VAL A 38 -23.20 16.14 4.88
CA VAL A 38 -23.31 17.60 4.67
C VAL A 38 -24.61 18.13 5.29
N GLN A 39 -24.47 18.93 6.34
CA GLN A 39 -25.60 19.69 6.90
C GLN A 39 -25.98 20.84 5.94
N THR A 40 -26.95 20.61 5.07
CA THR A 40 -27.53 21.69 4.25
C THR A 40 -28.52 22.51 5.09
N ARG A 41 -28.57 23.84 4.88
CA ARG A 41 -29.59 24.73 5.49
C ARG A 41 -31.03 24.46 5.01
N SER A 42 -31.20 23.53 4.07
CA SER A 42 -32.47 23.16 3.43
C SER A 42 -32.57 21.64 3.41
N THR A 43 -33.24 21.06 4.38
CA THR A 43 -33.47 19.61 4.56
C THR A 43 -34.39 18.98 3.48
N ALA A 44 -34.64 19.66 2.36
CA ALA A 44 -35.69 19.30 1.40
C ALA A 44 -35.20 19.02 -0.04
N ALA A 45 -33.96 19.36 -0.40
CA ALA A 45 -33.44 19.12 -1.75
C ALA A 45 -32.34 18.04 -1.71
N SER A 46 -32.51 16.98 -2.50
CA SER A 46 -31.45 15.97 -2.69
C SER A 46 -30.24 16.58 -3.37
N PRO A 47 -29.00 16.26 -2.92
CA PRO A 47 -27.77 16.72 -3.56
C PRO A 47 -27.78 16.46 -5.07
N GLN A 48 -27.35 17.44 -5.87
CA GLN A 48 -27.24 17.30 -7.33
C GLN A 48 -25.83 16.84 -7.68
N LEU A 49 -25.70 15.58 -8.10
CA LEU A 49 -24.42 14.97 -8.42
C LEU A 49 -24.25 14.76 -9.93
N GLN A 50 -23.01 14.90 -10.39
CA GLN A 50 -22.60 14.62 -11.76
C GLN A 50 -21.44 13.62 -11.75
N LEU A 51 -21.59 12.52 -12.48
CA LEU A 51 -20.48 11.61 -12.78
C LEU A 51 -19.47 12.35 -13.65
N VAL A 52 -18.25 12.55 -13.13
CA VAL A 52 -17.17 13.25 -13.84
C VAL A 52 -16.08 12.30 -14.33
N TRP A 53 -15.96 11.11 -13.73
CA TRP A 53 -14.99 10.10 -14.16
C TRP A 53 -15.37 8.70 -13.64
N ASP A 54 -15.06 7.66 -14.40
CA ASP A 54 -15.28 6.25 -14.03
C ASP A 54 -13.96 5.44 -14.07
N GLY A 55 -12.80 6.10 -14.10
CA GLY A 55 -11.51 5.41 -14.08
C GLY A 55 -11.14 4.68 -15.38
N GLU A 56 -11.99 4.73 -16.41
CA GLU A 56 -11.75 4.06 -17.69
C GLU A 56 -11.45 5.07 -18.82
N ASP A 57 -10.44 4.77 -19.62
CA ASP A 57 -10.21 5.50 -20.87
C ASP A 57 -11.19 4.97 -21.93
N ALA A 58 -12.01 5.87 -22.49
CA ALA A 58 -13.01 5.51 -23.51
C ALA A 58 -12.42 4.76 -24.73
N ASN A 59 -11.11 4.96 -24.99
CA ASN A 59 -10.38 4.38 -26.11
C ASN A 59 -9.79 2.98 -25.82
N THR A 60 -9.66 2.58 -24.55
CA THR A 60 -9.10 1.28 -24.13
C THR A 60 -10.13 0.36 -23.47
N ARG A 61 -11.39 0.82 -23.37
CA ARG A 61 -12.50 0.05 -22.80
C ARG A 61 -12.77 -1.19 -23.65
N SER A 62 -12.31 -2.33 -23.17
CA SER A 62 -12.74 -3.63 -23.68
C SER A 62 -14.21 -3.85 -23.31
N ALA A 63 -15.02 -4.35 -24.24
CA ALA A 63 -16.42 -4.66 -23.98
C ALA A 63 -16.51 -5.70 -22.85
N GLY A 64 -17.11 -5.33 -21.71
CA GLY A 64 -17.31 -6.21 -20.56
C GLY A 64 -16.54 -5.85 -19.29
N ASN A 65 -15.59 -4.90 -19.33
CA ASN A 65 -14.90 -4.45 -18.10
C ASN A 65 -15.76 -3.42 -17.35
N LEU A 66 -16.06 -3.70 -16.09
CA LEU A 66 -16.82 -2.81 -15.22
C LEU A 66 -15.85 -1.83 -14.53
N PRO A 67 -16.20 -0.53 -14.44
CA PRO A 67 -15.37 0.48 -13.79
C PRO A 67 -14.89 0.03 -12.40
N ALA A 68 -13.63 0.31 -12.07
CA ALA A 68 -13.13 0.04 -10.71
C ALA A 68 -13.69 1.02 -9.68
N PHE A 69 -14.11 2.22 -10.10
CA PHE A 69 -14.74 3.23 -9.25
C PHE A 69 -15.53 4.25 -10.08
N TYR A 70 -16.31 5.09 -9.40
CA TYR A 70 -17.07 6.20 -9.96
C TYR A 70 -16.82 7.47 -9.15
N VAL A 71 -16.51 8.58 -9.83
CA VAL A 71 -16.25 9.88 -9.21
C VAL A 71 -17.41 10.83 -9.51
N PHE A 72 -18.08 11.27 -8.46
CA PHE A 72 -19.20 12.22 -8.54
C PHE A 72 -18.80 13.56 -7.93
N ASN A 73 -18.94 14.63 -8.70
CA ASN A 73 -18.90 15.99 -8.17
C ASN A 73 -20.31 16.43 -7.76
N SER A 74 -20.41 17.18 -6.67
CA SER A 74 -21.61 17.96 -6.41
C SER A 74 -21.63 19.19 -7.33
N THR A 75 -22.82 19.51 -7.84
CA THR A 75 -23.08 20.62 -8.78
C THR A 75 -23.85 21.77 -8.14
N ASP A 76 -24.58 21.49 -7.07
CA ASP A 76 -25.31 22.46 -6.24
C ASP A 76 -24.48 23.01 -5.07
N GLN A 77 -23.38 22.34 -4.72
CA GLN A 77 -22.35 22.80 -3.79
C GLN A 77 -20.96 22.34 -4.25
N LYS A 78 -19.90 22.72 -3.52
CA LYS A 78 -18.57 22.13 -3.75
C LYS A 78 -18.49 20.73 -3.12
N GLY A 79 -17.61 19.91 -3.67
CA GLY A 79 -17.30 18.58 -3.14
C GLY A 79 -17.27 17.50 -4.21
N PHE A 80 -16.67 16.37 -3.85
CA PHE A 80 -16.70 15.13 -4.62
C PHE A 80 -16.77 13.91 -3.72
N VAL A 81 -17.19 12.78 -4.27
CA VAL A 81 -17.07 11.45 -3.65
C VAL A 81 -16.66 10.43 -4.70
N ILE A 82 -15.82 9.48 -4.31
CA ILE A 82 -15.33 8.37 -5.12
C ILE A 82 -15.92 7.09 -4.54
N ILE A 83 -16.80 6.45 -5.29
CA ILE A 83 -17.48 5.20 -4.90
C ILE A 83 -16.80 4.03 -5.59
N ALA A 84 -16.50 2.95 -4.86
CA ALA A 84 -15.94 1.74 -5.44
C ALA A 84 -16.92 1.09 -6.43
N GLY A 85 -16.37 0.47 -7.47
CA GLY A 85 -17.14 -0.24 -8.50
C GLY A 85 -17.41 -1.71 -8.17
N ASP A 86 -17.01 -2.17 -6.98
CA ASP A 86 -17.13 -3.56 -6.54
C ASP A 86 -17.27 -3.62 -5.02
N ASP A 87 -18.15 -4.48 -4.51
CA ASP A 87 -18.40 -4.60 -3.07
C ASP A 87 -17.42 -5.53 -2.33
N VAL A 88 -16.37 -6.01 -3.02
CA VAL A 88 -15.22 -6.68 -2.40
C VAL A 88 -14.27 -5.73 -1.64
N VAL A 89 -14.36 -4.42 -1.90
CA VAL A 89 -13.52 -3.36 -1.30
C VAL A 89 -14.34 -2.33 -0.52
N MET A 90 -13.71 -1.37 0.17
CA MET A 90 -14.43 -0.31 0.89
C MET A 90 -15.31 0.55 -0.06
N PRO A 91 -16.55 0.93 0.35
CA PRO A 91 -17.50 1.58 -0.55
C PRO A 91 -17.13 3.01 -0.98
N VAL A 92 -16.53 3.80 -0.09
CA VAL A 92 -16.07 5.16 -0.38
C VAL A 92 -14.54 5.16 -0.35
N LEU A 93 -13.92 5.45 -1.49
CA LEU A 93 -12.44 5.43 -1.62
C LEU A 93 -11.81 6.79 -1.32
N GLY A 94 -12.61 7.86 -1.45
CA GLY A 94 -12.21 9.21 -1.09
C GLY A 94 -13.31 10.23 -1.35
N TYR A 95 -13.19 11.38 -0.72
CA TYR A 95 -14.19 12.45 -0.79
C TYR A 95 -13.60 13.82 -0.49
N SER A 96 -14.35 14.86 -0.80
CA SER A 96 -14.11 16.22 -0.31
C SER A 96 -15.44 16.93 -0.20
N PHE A 97 -15.63 17.74 0.85
CA PHE A 97 -16.81 18.61 0.97
C PHE A 97 -16.53 20.04 0.50
N THR A 98 -15.29 20.36 0.16
CA THR A 98 -14.85 21.74 -0.14
C THR A 98 -14.23 21.91 -1.52
N ASN A 99 -13.74 20.84 -2.13
CA ASN A 99 -13.10 20.86 -3.44
C ASN A 99 -13.82 19.94 -4.41
N SER A 100 -13.82 20.30 -5.69
CA SER A 100 -14.29 19.43 -6.76
C SER A 100 -13.13 18.59 -7.29
N PHE A 101 -13.45 17.39 -7.78
CA PHE A 101 -12.51 16.56 -8.50
C PHE A 101 -12.38 17.05 -9.95
N VAL A 102 -11.15 17.24 -10.42
CA VAL A 102 -10.86 17.73 -11.77
C VAL A 102 -10.08 16.66 -12.55
N VAL A 103 -10.63 16.26 -13.70
CA VAL A 103 -10.03 15.25 -14.60
C VAL A 103 -9.09 15.89 -15.62
N ASP A 104 -9.52 17.01 -16.21
CA ASP A 104 -8.73 17.72 -17.20
C ASP A 104 -7.46 18.30 -16.55
N GLY A 105 -6.30 17.94 -17.09
CA GLY A 105 -5.01 18.37 -16.56
C GLY A 105 -4.60 17.73 -15.24
N MET A 106 -5.27 16.64 -14.82
CA MET A 106 -4.96 15.91 -13.58
C MET A 106 -3.45 15.64 -13.45
N PRO A 107 -2.85 15.98 -12.30
CA PRO A 107 -1.42 15.82 -12.10
C PRO A 107 -1.09 14.33 -11.97
N SER A 108 0.13 13.97 -12.37
CA SER A 108 0.56 12.57 -12.46
C SER A 108 0.51 11.84 -11.11
N ASN A 109 0.70 12.55 -10.00
CA ASN A 109 0.58 12.00 -8.65
C ASN A 109 -0.84 11.54 -8.30
N LEU A 110 -1.86 12.38 -8.55
CA LEU A 110 -3.27 11.99 -8.38
C LEU A 110 -3.64 10.87 -9.36
N LYS A 111 -3.21 10.96 -10.63
CA LYS A 111 -3.48 9.92 -11.62
C LYS A 111 -2.94 8.56 -11.17
N SER A 112 -1.71 8.52 -10.66
CA SER A 112 -1.08 7.29 -10.18
C SER A 112 -1.72 6.74 -8.91
N TRP A 113 -2.17 7.59 -8.00
CA TRP A 113 -2.98 7.16 -6.84
C TRP A 113 -4.25 6.44 -7.28
N MET A 114 -5.00 7.05 -8.19
CA MET A 114 -6.26 6.50 -8.69
C MET A 114 -6.04 5.21 -9.50
N ASN A 115 -4.95 5.11 -10.26
CA ASN A 115 -4.57 3.88 -10.93
C ASN A 115 -4.22 2.76 -9.93
N GLY A 116 -3.54 3.09 -8.83
CA GLY A 116 -3.24 2.13 -7.78
C GLY A 116 -4.49 1.55 -7.12
N LEU A 117 -5.49 2.39 -6.82
CA LEU A 117 -6.80 1.93 -6.34
C LEU A 117 -7.50 1.03 -7.36
N LYS A 118 -7.46 1.40 -8.66
CA LYS A 118 -8.00 0.58 -9.75
C LYS A 118 -7.33 -0.79 -9.82
N GLU A 119 -6.01 -0.85 -9.72
CA GLU A 119 -5.25 -2.11 -9.74
C GLU A 119 -5.62 -3.03 -8.58
N GLN A 120 -5.74 -2.50 -7.35
CA GLN A 120 -6.18 -3.28 -6.19
C GLN A 120 -7.59 -3.86 -6.37
N ILE A 121 -8.54 -3.06 -6.86
CA ILE A 121 -9.94 -3.48 -7.03
C ILE A 121 -10.02 -4.57 -8.10
N ASN A 122 -9.31 -4.40 -9.22
CA ASN A 122 -9.27 -5.41 -10.27
C ASN A 122 -8.57 -6.69 -9.82
N GLU A 123 -7.49 -6.60 -9.05
CA GLU A 123 -6.83 -7.79 -8.49
C GLU A 123 -7.75 -8.53 -7.50
N ALA A 124 -8.49 -7.80 -6.66
CA ALA A 124 -9.46 -8.40 -5.74
C ALA A 124 -10.58 -9.14 -6.49
N ARG A 125 -11.07 -8.57 -7.60
CA ARG A 125 -12.03 -9.22 -8.52
C ARG A 125 -11.46 -10.48 -9.14
N GLU A 126 -10.26 -10.41 -9.71
CA GLU A 126 -9.62 -11.52 -10.43
C GLU A 126 -9.26 -12.69 -9.52
N THR A 127 -8.84 -12.40 -8.29
CA THR A 127 -8.46 -13.42 -7.30
C THR A 127 -9.65 -14.05 -6.58
N GLY A 128 -10.87 -13.50 -6.75
CA GLY A 128 -12.06 -13.96 -6.04
C GLY A 128 -11.94 -13.79 -4.53
N LEU A 129 -11.31 -12.69 -4.10
CA LEU A 129 -11.10 -12.36 -2.69
C LEU A 129 -12.45 -12.36 -1.97
N ASN A 130 -12.55 -13.09 -0.85
CA ASN A 130 -13.79 -13.08 -0.07
C ASN A 130 -13.91 -11.74 0.66
N THR A 131 -15.08 -11.10 0.52
CA THR A 131 -15.41 -9.88 1.27
C THR A 131 -15.24 -10.14 2.77
N SER A 132 -14.46 -9.28 3.43
CA SER A 132 -14.32 -9.32 4.89
C SER A 132 -15.59 -8.85 5.61
N ASP A 133 -15.80 -9.29 6.85
CA ASP A 133 -16.93 -8.83 7.66
C ASP A 133 -16.97 -7.29 7.78
N VAL A 134 -15.81 -6.63 7.92
CA VAL A 134 -15.70 -5.17 7.98
C VAL A 134 -16.18 -4.50 6.68
N VAL A 135 -15.76 -5.02 5.52
CA VAL A 135 -16.19 -4.48 4.21
C VAL A 135 -17.67 -4.72 4.02
N TYR A 136 -18.16 -5.92 4.36
CA TYR A 136 -19.57 -6.24 4.31
C TYR A 136 -20.41 -5.30 5.17
N GLU A 137 -19.98 -5.05 6.41
CA GLU A 137 -20.63 -4.10 7.32
C GLU A 137 -20.63 -2.69 6.73
N ALA A 138 -19.51 -2.23 6.16
CA ALA A 138 -19.41 -0.92 5.50
C ALA A 138 -20.41 -0.78 4.35
N TRP A 139 -20.58 -1.81 3.51
CA TRP A 139 -21.59 -1.81 2.43
C TRP A 139 -23.03 -1.88 2.95
N SER A 140 -23.27 -2.62 4.04
CA SER A 140 -24.60 -2.70 4.64
C SER A 140 -25.05 -1.38 5.28
N GLY A 141 -24.10 -0.58 5.76
CA GLY A 141 -24.34 0.70 6.43
C GLY A 141 -24.05 1.94 5.58
N VAL A 142 -23.72 1.78 4.29
CA VAL A 142 -23.23 2.86 3.42
C VAL A 142 -24.19 4.07 3.33
N SER A 143 -25.50 3.86 3.43
CA SER A 143 -26.49 4.95 3.42
C SER A 143 -26.39 5.86 4.65
N ASP A 144 -25.93 5.31 5.78
CA ASP A 144 -25.71 6.02 7.05
C ASP A 144 -24.20 6.21 7.34
N MET A 145 -23.34 5.95 6.35
CA MET A 145 -21.90 5.98 6.54
C MET A 145 -21.42 7.40 6.81
N THR A 146 -20.81 7.56 7.97
CA THR A 146 -20.12 8.79 8.35
C THR A 146 -18.67 8.75 7.90
N THR A 147 -18.13 9.90 7.56
CA THR A 147 -16.70 10.07 7.26
C THR A 147 -15.78 10.07 8.50
N GLY A 148 -16.37 9.89 9.68
CA GLY A 148 -15.71 10.09 10.96
C GLY A 148 -15.53 11.57 11.29
N ASP A 149 -15.01 11.83 12.50
CA ASP A 149 -14.59 13.17 12.88
C ASP A 149 -13.17 13.43 12.36
N VAL A 150 -12.89 14.66 11.94
CA VAL A 150 -11.51 15.08 11.63
C VAL A 150 -10.72 15.13 12.94
N VAL A 151 -9.80 14.18 13.12
CA VAL A 151 -8.97 14.10 14.33
C VAL A 151 -7.91 15.20 14.32
N LYS A 152 -7.27 15.37 13.17
CA LYS A 152 -6.25 16.40 12.95
C LYS A 152 -6.26 16.85 11.51
N GLN A 153 -6.14 18.16 11.31
CA GLN A 153 -5.89 18.75 10.00
C GLN A 153 -5.02 20.01 10.16
N TYR A 154 -3.97 20.10 9.35
CA TYR A 154 -3.10 21.26 9.25
C TYR A 154 -3.45 22.09 8.03
N GLN A 155 -3.29 23.40 8.15
CA GLN A 155 -3.39 24.29 7.02
C GLN A 155 -2.05 24.31 6.27
N THR A 156 -1.99 23.66 5.12
CA THR A 156 -0.84 23.69 4.22
C THR A 156 -1.10 24.62 3.04
N ALA A 157 -0.02 25.03 2.36
CA ALA A 157 -0.16 25.86 1.17
C ALA A 157 -0.73 25.05 0.00
N GLU A 158 -1.66 25.65 -0.74
CA GLU A 158 -2.24 25.10 -1.97
C GLU A 158 -1.45 25.65 -3.18
N TRP A 159 -0.19 25.27 -3.24
CA TRP A 159 0.74 25.66 -4.30
C TRP A 159 0.67 24.72 -5.50
N ASP A 160 1.29 25.11 -6.61
CA ASP A 160 1.30 24.39 -7.88
C ASP A 160 2.73 24.25 -8.45
N GLN A 161 2.86 23.55 -9.57
CA GLN A 161 4.13 23.35 -10.26
C GLN A 161 4.34 24.27 -11.46
N GLU A 162 3.30 24.95 -11.93
CA GLU A 162 3.35 25.86 -13.06
C GLU A 162 3.49 27.34 -12.63
N SER A 163 3.23 28.28 -13.53
CA SER A 163 3.39 29.69 -13.25
C SER A 163 2.43 30.16 -12.14
N PRO A 164 2.88 31.01 -11.20
CA PRO A 164 4.19 31.64 -11.13
C PRO A 164 5.22 30.88 -10.27
N TYR A 165 4.90 29.68 -9.79
CA TYR A 165 5.77 28.89 -8.91
C TYR A 165 7.06 28.45 -9.60
N ASN A 166 7.01 28.20 -10.91
CA ASN A 166 8.16 27.76 -11.71
C ASN A 166 8.92 28.89 -12.41
N THR A 167 8.65 30.17 -12.12
CA THR A 167 9.23 31.30 -12.90
C THR A 167 10.77 31.32 -12.91
N LEU A 168 11.42 30.75 -11.89
CA LEU A 168 12.88 30.66 -11.79
C LEU A 168 13.46 29.33 -12.28
N CYS A 169 12.62 28.35 -12.65
CA CYS A 169 13.09 27.09 -13.19
C CYS A 169 13.81 27.30 -14.55
N PRO A 170 14.58 26.31 -15.05
CA PRO A 170 15.19 26.40 -16.37
C PRO A 170 14.14 26.40 -17.48
N LYS A 171 14.53 26.86 -18.67
CA LYS A 171 13.75 26.72 -19.89
C LYS A 171 14.37 25.65 -20.79
N ILE A 172 13.52 24.81 -21.38
CA ILE A 172 13.91 23.89 -22.44
C ILE A 172 13.21 24.36 -23.72
N GLU A 173 14.01 24.64 -24.75
CA GLU A 173 13.51 25.15 -26.05
C GLU A 173 12.57 26.36 -25.92
N GLY A 174 12.87 27.24 -24.96
CA GLY A 174 12.09 28.46 -24.69
C GLY A 174 10.85 28.27 -23.80
N THR A 175 10.47 27.02 -23.51
CA THR A 175 9.34 26.68 -22.62
C THR A 175 9.83 26.52 -21.18
N GLN A 176 9.09 27.10 -20.24
CA GLN A 176 9.39 27.00 -18.81
C GLN A 176 9.17 25.56 -18.33
N THR A 177 10.15 24.98 -17.65
CA THR A 177 9.99 23.67 -16.99
C THR A 177 9.10 23.81 -15.76
N VAL A 178 8.45 22.73 -15.34
CA VAL A 178 7.67 22.72 -14.08
C VAL A 178 8.58 22.56 -12.87
N THR A 179 8.14 22.95 -11.68
CA THR A 179 8.95 22.78 -10.44
C THR A 179 9.23 21.30 -10.13
N GLY A 180 8.26 20.42 -10.40
CA GLY A 180 8.28 19.02 -10.01
C GLY A 180 7.55 18.76 -8.69
N CYS A 181 6.95 17.57 -8.56
CA CYS A 181 6.14 17.19 -7.39
C CYS A 181 6.96 17.16 -6.09
N VAL A 182 8.20 16.65 -6.12
CA VAL A 182 9.10 16.59 -4.96
C VAL A 182 9.43 17.99 -4.45
N ALA A 183 9.86 18.89 -5.34
CA ALA A 183 10.19 20.27 -4.97
C ALA A 183 8.97 21.01 -4.42
N THR A 184 7.80 20.81 -5.02
CA THR A 184 6.53 21.43 -4.60
C THR A 184 6.10 20.94 -3.22
N ALA A 185 6.07 19.63 -3.01
CA ALA A 185 5.67 19.06 -1.73
C ALA A 185 6.61 19.48 -0.59
N ILE A 186 7.93 19.43 -0.82
CA ILE A 186 8.90 19.90 0.17
C ILE A 186 8.75 21.41 0.43
N SER A 187 8.54 22.23 -0.60
CA SER A 187 8.33 23.68 -0.42
C SER A 187 7.09 23.98 0.41
N ILE A 188 5.99 23.25 0.21
CA ILE A 188 4.77 23.39 1.02
C ILE A 188 5.04 22.99 2.48
N LEU A 189 5.79 21.92 2.74
CA LEU A 189 6.18 21.53 4.10
C LEU A 189 7.11 22.56 4.75
N MET A 190 8.11 23.05 4.02
CA MET A 190 8.99 24.12 4.49
C MET A 190 8.20 25.39 4.81
N ARG A 191 7.17 25.70 4.01
CA ARG A 191 6.27 26.80 4.26
C ARG A 191 5.39 26.59 5.49
N TYR A 192 4.94 25.37 5.75
CA TYR A 192 4.23 25.03 6.98
C TYR A 192 5.11 25.27 8.22
N HIS A 193 6.36 24.78 8.19
CA HIS A 193 7.32 25.00 9.28
C HIS A 193 7.85 26.42 9.37
N GLN A 194 7.79 27.19 8.27
CA GLN A 194 8.44 28.49 8.12
C GLN A 194 9.92 28.42 8.49
N TRP A 195 10.61 27.43 7.91
CA TRP A 195 11.98 27.09 8.25
C TRP A 195 12.79 26.64 7.03
N PRO A 196 14.08 27.02 6.92
CA PRO A 196 14.89 27.82 7.86
C PRO A 196 14.75 29.33 7.65
N ASN A 197 15.42 30.16 8.46
CA ASN A 197 15.57 31.59 8.12
C ASN A 197 16.39 31.77 6.83
N ALA A 198 17.46 30.98 6.68
CA ALA A 198 18.28 30.92 5.48
C ALA A 198 18.89 29.52 5.38
N GLY A 199 19.01 28.99 4.16
CA GLY A 199 19.79 27.78 3.92
C GLY A 199 21.29 28.04 4.04
N THR A 200 22.10 26.98 4.11
CA THR A 200 23.56 27.06 4.28
C THR A 200 24.30 26.30 3.19
N GLY A 201 25.54 26.73 2.89
CA GLY A 201 26.40 26.05 1.93
C GLY A 201 26.03 26.32 0.47
N THR A 202 26.47 25.43 -0.41
CA THR A 202 26.27 25.52 -1.85
C THR A 202 25.69 24.22 -2.36
N LEU A 203 24.50 24.29 -2.95
CA LEU A 203 23.89 23.17 -3.65
C LEU A 203 24.77 22.82 -4.88
N PRO A 204 25.08 21.54 -5.10
CA PRO A 204 26.03 21.13 -6.13
C PRO A 204 25.51 21.42 -7.54
N ALA A 205 26.43 21.70 -8.47
CA ALA A 205 26.12 21.70 -9.89
C ALA A 205 25.92 20.27 -10.40
N TYR A 206 25.05 20.08 -11.39
CA TYR A 206 24.83 18.78 -12.01
C TYR A 206 24.35 18.93 -13.46
N SER A 207 24.45 17.84 -14.22
CA SER A 207 24.01 17.77 -15.61
C SER A 207 23.17 16.52 -15.82
N TYR A 208 22.19 16.59 -16.71
CA TYR A 208 21.31 15.46 -17.05
C TYR A 208 20.82 15.55 -18.50
N GLU A 209 20.16 14.50 -18.99
CA GLU A 209 19.49 14.49 -20.28
C GLU A 209 17.97 14.57 -20.07
N ALA A 210 17.35 15.65 -20.55
CA ALA A 210 15.89 15.76 -20.60
C ALA A 210 15.38 15.10 -21.88
N LEU A 211 14.32 14.28 -21.78
CA LEU A 211 13.65 13.72 -22.95
C LEU A 211 12.48 14.61 -23.34
N VAL A 212 12.52 15.19 -24.55
CA VAL A 212 11.44 16.02 -25.11
C VAL A 212 11.14 15.56 -26.51
N SER A 213 9.88 15.18 -26.79
CA SER A 213 9.45 14.69 -28.11
C SER A 213 10.34 13.57 -28.70
N GLY A 214 10.89 12.71 -27.85
CA GLY A 214 11.79 11.62 -28.23
C GLY A 214 13.27 12.02 -28.44
N ALA A 215 13.60 13.31 -28.32
CA ALA A 215 14.97 13.81 -28.39
C ALA A 215 15.57 13.98 -26.99
N LYS A 216 16.84 13.59 -26.82
CA LYS A 216 17.63 13.83 -25.61
C LYS A 216 18.28 15.21 -25.69
N ILE A 217 17.92 16.10 -24.77
CA ILE A 217 18.45 17.45 -24.68
C ILE A 217 19.33 17.55 -23.43
N HIS A 218 20.61 17.84 -23.62
CA HIS A 218 21.54 18.01 -22.50
C HIS A 218 21.23 19.28 -21.72
N GLN A 219 21.10 19.16 -20.40
CA GLN A 219 20.82 20.26 -19.48
C GLN A 219 21.93 20.37 -18.44
N ASN A 220 22.24 21.62 -18.07
CA ASN A 220 23.20 21.94 -17.02
C ASN A 220 22.55 22.84 -15.98
N VAL A 221 22.59 22.43 -14.72
CA VAL A 221 22.15 23.22 -13.58
C VAL A 221 23.39 23.68 -12.84
N SER A 222 23.56 25.00 -12.75
CA SER A 222 24.69 25.59 -12.03
C SER A 222 24.55 25.41 -10.53
N GLY A 223 25.67 25.23 -9.85
CA GLY A 223 25.70 25.18 -8.39
C GLY A 223 25.15 26.48 -7.80
N ARG A 224 24.43 26.37 -6.69
CA ARG A 224 23.64 27.48 -6.13
C ARG A 224 24.00 27.71 -4.67
N THR A 225 24.60 28.86 -4.40
CA THR A 225 24.98 29.25 -3.04
C THR A 225 23.74 29.74 -2.29
N LEU A 226 23.48 29.14 -1.13
CA LEU A 226 22.39 29.53 -0.23
C LEU A 226 22.84 30.69 0.68
N GLY A 227 21.98 31.07 1.62
CA GLY A 227 22.26 32.16 2.58
C GLY A 227 21.39 33.41 2.40
N HIS A 228 20.54 33.44 1.37
CA HIS A 228 19.46 34.42 1.31
C HIS A 228 18.39 34.07 2.35
N THR A 229 17.68 35.10 2.83
CA THR A 229 16.61 34.93 3.82
C THR A 229 15.33 34.51 3.13
N TYR A 230 14.66 33.47 3.63
CA TYR A 230 13.31 33.11 3.18
C TYR A 230 12.29 33.99 3.89
N ALA A 231 11.67 34.91 3.15
CA ALA A 231 10.65 35.81 3.71
C ALA A 231 9.31 35.08 3.85
N TRP A 232 9.18 34.20 4.84
CA TRP A 232 7.99 33.35 5.03
C TRP A 232 6.66 34.13 5.10
N ASN A 233 6.69 35.36 5.63
CA ASN A 233 5.53 36.25 5.67
C ASN A 233 5.06 36.70 4.27
N ASP A 234 5.99 36.77 3.30
CA ASP A 234 5.71 37.15 1.92
C ASP A 234 5.31 35.94 1.05
N MET A 235 5.33 34.72 1.61
CA MET A 235 4.88 33.50 0.94
C MET A 235 3.44 33.17 1.40
N PRO A 236 2.37 33.54 0.69
CA PRO A 236 1.01 33.21 1.12
C PRO A 236 0.69 31.72 0.90
N LEU A 237 -0.28 31.18 1.63
CA LEU A 237 -0.72 29.79 1.47
C LEU A 237 -1.45 29.53 0.15
N GLN A 238 -1.99 30.58 -0.47
CA GLN A 238 -2.65 30.56 -1.77
C GLN A 238 -2.33 31.87 -2.49
N TYR A 239 -2.26 31.83 -3.82
CA TYR A 239 -2.32 33.05 -4.60
C TYR A 239 -3.74 33.49 -4.86
N ASP A 240 -3.95 34.79 -4.76
CA ASP A 240 -5.16 35.48 -5.19
C ASP A 240 -4.82 36.58 -6.19
N ARG A 241 -5.83 37.29 -6.67
CA ARG A 241 -5.66 38.42 -7.61
C ARG A 241 -4.79 39.56 -7.07
N ASN A 242 -4.56 39.63 -5.75
CA ASN A 242 -3.80 40.69 -5.09
C ASN A 242 -2.37 40.26 -4.77
N SER A 243 -1.99 39.01 -5.05
CA SER A 243 -0.68 38.46 -4.72
C SER A 243 0.43 39.21 -5.46
N SER A 244 1.34 39.77 -4.67
CA SER A 244 2.39 40.68 -5.15
C SER A 244 3.46 39.94 -5.96
N GLU A 245 4.21 40.69 -6.78
CA GLU A 245 5.37 40.13 -7.49
C GLU A 245 6.48 39.68 -6.53
N ILE A 246 6.60 40.34 -5.38
CA ILE A 246 7.51 39.92 -4.30
C ILE A 246 7.09 38.53 -3.81
N SER A 247 5.82 38.34 -3.48
CA SER A 247 5.30 37.06 -3.01
C SER A 247 5.53 35.92 -3.99
N LYS A 248 5.30 36.19 -5.29
CA LYS A 248 5.56 35.22 -6.35
C LYS A 248 7.03 34.84 -6.45
N ASN A 249 7.92 35.83 -6.39
CA ASN A 249 9.36 35.61 -6.46
C ASN A 249 9.91 34.87 -5.23
N GLU A 250 9.39 35.14 -4.03
CA GLU A 250 9.80 34.43 -2.81
C GLU A 250 9.46 32.94 -2.89
N VAL A 251 8.23 32.60 -3.28
CA VAL A 251 7.84 31.19 -3.44
C VAL A 251 8.58 30.54 -4.62
N ALA A 252 8.75 31.23 -5.75
CA ALA A 252 9.52 30.70 -6.88
C ALA A 252 10.99 30.46 -6.53
N THR A 253 11.56 31.30 -5.65
CA THR A 253 12.93 31.12 -5.11
C THR A 253 13.01 29.86 -4.27
N LEU A 254 12.07 29.67 -3.33
CA LEU A 254 11.99 28.45 -2.54
C LEU A 254 11.82 27.20 -3.41
N MET A 255 10.87 27.23 -4.36
CA MET A 255 10.62 26.12 -5.29
C MET A 255 11.86 25.73 -6.09
N TYR A 256 12.58 26.73 -6.62
CA TYR A 256 13.79 26.49 -7.39
C TYR A 256 14.93 25.96 -6.50
N ASP A 257 15.12 26.50 -5.30
CA ASP A 257 16.10 25.99 -4.34
C ASP A 257 15.83 24.53 -3.99
N CYS A 258 14.58 24.19 -3.67
CA CYS A 258 14.17 22.81 -3.39
C CYS A 258 14.40 21.90 -4.61
N GLY A 259 14.14 22.38 -5.83
CA GLY A 259 14.42 21.63 -7.05
C GLY A 259 15.92 21.37 -7.28
N VAL A 260 16.76 22.39 -7.12
CA VAL A 260 18.23 22.23 -7.25
C VAL A 260 18.77 21.33 -6.14
N MET A 261 18.26 21.46 -4.91
CA MET A 261 18.62 20.64 -3.75
C MET A 261 18.28 19.16 -3.97
N ALA A 262 17.13 18.88 -4.58
CA ALA A 262 16.71 17.53 -4.96
C ALA A 262 17.45 16.97 -6.19
N GLN A 263 18.33 17.77 -6.80
CA GLN A 263 18.96 17.50 -8.10
C GLN A 263 17.92 17.16 -9.19
N SER A 264 16.83 17.92 -9.21
CA SER A 264 15.71 17.73 -10.13
C SER A 264 16.17 17.70 -11.59
N GLN A 265 15.70 16.69 -12.32
CA GLN A 265 15.75 16.65 -13.77
C GLN A 265 14.61 17.51 -14.31
N PHE A 266 14.82 18.83 -14.37
CA PHE A 266 13.80 19.77 -14.82
C PHE A 266 13.35 19.46 -16.26
N ASN A 267 12.03 19.35 -16.47
CA ASN A 267 11.45 19.13 -17.79
C ASN A 267 10.12 19.89 -17.94
N ILE A 268 9.66 20.02 -19.19
CA ILE A 268 8.37 20.66 -19.50
C ILE A 268 7.21 19.71 -19.19
N ALA A 269 6.06 20.25 -18.81
CA ALA A 269 4.87 19.47 -18.43
C ALA A 269 4.46 18.48 -19.55
N SER A 270 4.46 18.92 -20.80
CA SER A 270 4.10 18.12 -21.97
C SER A 270 5.08 16.98 -22.29
N ALA A 271 6.24 16.93 -21.64
CA ALA A 271 7.26 15.90 -21.80
C ALA A 271 7.46 15.03 -20.54
N GLY A 272 6.44 14.96 -19.68
CA GLY A 272 6.45 14.15 -18.45
C GLY A 272 6.81 14.93 -17.19
N GLY A 273 7.20 16.20 -17.31
CA GLY A 273 7.48 17.07 -16.18
C GLY A 273 8.80 16.75 -15.46
N THR A 274 9.03 17.45 -14.34
CA THR A 274 10.28 17.41 -13.60
C THR A 274 10.31 16.25 -12.59
N GLY A 275 11.32 15.39 -12.69
CA GLY A 275 11.54 14.27 -11.77
C GLY A 275 12.71 14.49 -10.82
N ALA A 276 12.64 13.95 -9.60
CA ALA A 276 13.73 14.01 -8.62
C ALA A 276 13.68 12.80 -7.67
N SER A 277 14.81 12.49 -7.03
CA SER A 277 14.88 11.47 -5.98
C SER A 277 14.46 12.05 -4.63
N THR A 278 13.44 11.47 -4.00
CA THR A 278 12.99 11.87 -2.66
C THR A 278 14.11 11.78 -1.63
N LEU A 279 14.93 10.73 -1.66
CA LEU A 279 16.03 10.58 -0.69
C LEU A 279 17.11 11.67 -0.87
N THR A 280 17.41 12.06 -2.11
CA THR A 280 18.33 13.18 -2.39
C THR A 280 17.79 14.48 -1.82
N ALA A 281 16.50 14.75 -2.01
CA ALA A 281 15.85 15.94 -1.49
C ALA A 281 15.83 15.97 0.04
N VAL A 282 15.52 14.83 0.68
CA VAL A 282 15.50 14.69 2.15
C VAL A 282 16.89 14.82 2.75
N HIS A 283 17.91 14.24 2.11
CA HIS A 283 19.30 14.47 2.51
C HIS A 283 19.65 15.96 2.45
N GLY A 284 19.26 16.64 1.36
CA GLY A 284 19.45 18.07 1.21
C GLY A 284 18.73 18.91 2.27
N LEU A 285 17.53 18.50 2.72
CA LEU A 285 16.85 19.17 3.84
C LEU A 285 17.69 19.14 5.12
N ALA A 286 18.29 17.99 5.42
CA ALA A 286 19.16 17.81 6.58
C ALA A 286 20.51 18.54 6.44
N GLU A 287 21.09 18.54 5.24
CA GLU A 287 22.43 19.10 4.98
C GLU A 287 22.41 20.63 4.80
N TYR A 288 21.46 21.15 4.02
CA TYR A 288 21.46 22.53 3.56
C TYR A 288 20.36 23.39 4.19
N MET A 289 19.26 22.79 4.64
CA MET A 289 18.09 23.50 5.17
C MET A 289 17.90 23.34 6.69
N ASN A 290 18.87 22.74 7.37
CA ASN A 290 18.91 22.64 8.83
C ASN A 290 17.68 21.91 9.43
N TYR A 291 17.16 20.90 8.72
CA TYR A 291 16.15 19.98 9.24
C TYR A 291 16.79 18.84 10.04
N ASN A 292 15.98 18.15 10.84
CA ASN A 292 16.40 17.05 11.69
C ASN A 292 17.08 15.91 10.90
N LYS A 293 18.31 15.54 11.26
CA LYS A 293 19.06 14.47 10.59
C LYS A 293 18.50 13.07 10.84
N SER A 294 17.67 12.89 11.87
CA SER A 294 17.07 11.60 12.22
C SER A 294 15.87 11.21 11.35
N MET A 295 15.58 11.96 10.28
CA MET A 295 14.53 11.64 9.32
C MET A 295 14.72 10.26 8.68
N LEU A 296 13.61 9.56 8.41
CA LEU A 296 13.59 8.25 7.79
C LEU A 296 12.56 8.20 6.66
N CYS A 297 13.01 7.84 5.45
CA CYS A 297 12.11 7.50 4.35
C CYS A 297 11.81 6.00 4.44
N LEU A 298 10.58 5.66 4.82
CA LEU A 298 10.14 4.28 5.04
C LEU A 298 9.16 3.88 3.95
N ARG A 299 9.18 2.60 3.56
CA ARG A 299 8.26 2.07 2.54
C ARG A 299 7.08 1.37 3.16
N ARG A 300 5.90 1.60 2.59
CA ARG A 300 4.64 0.98 2.98
C ARG A 300 4.70 -0.54 3.00
N GLU A 301 5.39 -1.13 2.02
CA GLU A 301 5.49 -2.58 1.81
C GLU A 301 6.19 -3.32 2.97
N TRP A 302 6.88 -2.61 3.87
CA TRP A 302 7.60 -3.19 5.00
C TRP A 302 6.75 -3.39 6.26
N TYR A 303 5.49 -2.94 6.21
CA TYR A 303 4.58 -2.88 7.35
C TYR A 303 3.25 -3.54 6.97
N SER A 304 2.53 -4.02 7.98
CA SER A 304 1.09 -4.28 7.82
C SER A 304 0.32 -2.97 7.66
N ASP A 305 -0.89 -3.03 7.10
CA ASP A 305 -1.73 -1.84 6.90
C ASP A 305 -2.00 -1.12 8.23
N ALA A 306 -2.35 -1.87 9.28
CA ALA A 306 -2.60 -1.32 10.61
C ALA A 306 -1.36 -0.64 11.23
N GLU A 307 -0.17 -1.26 11.10
CA GLU A 307 1.08 -0.64 11.55
C GLU A 307 1.37 0.65 10.75
N TRP A 308 1.17 0.64 9.44
CA TRP A 308 1.45 1.79 8.59
C TRP A 308 0.51 2.96 8.86
N ILE A 309 -0.81 2.69 8.94
CA ILE A 309 -1.82 3.71 9.28
C ILE A 309 -1.47 4.32 10.63
N GLN A 310 -1.23 3.51 11.65
CA GLN A 310 -0.86 3.99 12.97
C GLN A 310 0.43 4.83 12.96
N MET A 311 1.42 4.45 12.15
CA MET A 311 2.64 5.24 11.97
C MET A 311 2.34 6.62 11.37
N LEU A 312 1.52 6.69 10.32
CA LEU A 312 1.13 7.95 9.69
C LEU A 312 0.33 8.85 10.63
N GLU A 313 -0.65 8.30 11.34
CA GLU A 313 -1.44 9.05 12.32
C GLU A 313 -0.56 9.62 13.43
N ASN A 314 0.36 8.81 13.98
CA ASN A 314 1.31 9.26 15.00
C ASN A 314 2.24 10.37 14.47
N GLU A 315 2.73 10.26 13.24
CA GLU A 315 3.56 11.28 12.61
C GLU A 315 2.77 12.59 12.44
N ILE A 316 1.53 12.53 11.92
CA ILE A 316 0.64 13.68 11.80
C ILE A 316 0.38 14.32 13.16
N MET A 317 0.16 13.52 14.21
CA MET A 317 -0.14 14.03 15.55
C MET A 317 1.06 14.65 16.26
N THR A 318 2.27 14.11 16.05
CA THR A 318 3.44 14.45 16.86
C THR A 318 4.48 15.30 16.15
N VAL A 319 4.51 15.28 14.81
CA VAL A 319 5.50 15.99 13.99
C VAL A 319 4.84 17.03 13.08
N GLY A 320 3.82 16.64 12.31
CA GLY A 320 3.13 17.54 11.37
C GLY A 320 2.72 16.85 10.07
N PRO A 321 2.39 17.62 9.02
CA PRO A 321 2.06 17.06 7.71
C PRO A 321 3.17 16.16 7.17
N VAL A 322 2.79 15.05 6.55
CA VAL A 322 3.71 13.99 6.11
C VAL A 322 4.00 14.12 4.63
N LEU A 323 5.28 14.12 4.26
CA LEU A 323 5.69 13.95 2.87
C LEU A 323 5.40 12.49 2.47
N TYR A 324 4.45 12.30 1.55
CA TYR A 324 3.98 10.96 1.14
C TYR A 324 4.07 10.81 -0.37
N GLY A 325 4.39 9.62 -0.82
CA GLY A 325 4.59 9.38 -2.23
C GLY A 325 4.52 7.91 -2.59
N GLY A 326 4.92 7.65 -3.82
CA GLY A 326 5.13 6.31 -4.31
C GLY A 326 5.55 6.32 -5.76
N ALA A 327 5.91 5.15 -6.28
CA ALA A 327 6.36 4.98 -7.65
C ALA A 327 5.53 3.94 -8.41
N THR A 328 5.29 4.20 -9.69
CA THR A 328 4.73 3.19 -10.60
C THR A 328 5.76 2.06 -10.84
N LEU A 329 5.34 0.96 -11.47
CA LEU A 329 6.26 -0.12 -11.88
C LEU A 329 7.28 0.32 -12.94
N SER A 330 7.02 1.42 -13.67
CA SER A 330 7.98 2.08 -14.57
C SER A 330 8.95 3.01 -13.82
N ASN A 331 8.92 3.02 -12.49
CA ASN A 331 9.73 3.86 -11.61
C ASN A 331 9.46 5.37 -11.78
N GLU A 332 8.22 5.73 -12.12
CA GLU A 332 7.76 7.12 -12.13
C GLU A 332 7.28 7.48 -10.72
N GLY A 333 8.10 8.27 -10.02
CA GLY A 333 7.83 8.71 -8.65
C GLY A 333 6.89 9.90 -8.58
N HIS A 334 6.04 9.92 -7.55
CA HIS A 334 5.06 10.97 -7.30
C HIS A 334 5.04 11.34 -5.82
N GLN A 335 5.07 12.63 -5.52
CA GLN A 335 5.05 13.14 -4.16
C GLN A 335 3.86 14.07 -3.93
N PHE A 336 3.31 14.02 -2.72
CA PHE A 336 2.23 14.86 -2.20
C PHE A 336 2.33 14.91 -0.67
N ILE A 337 1.34 15.50 -0.01
CA ILE A 337 1.34 15.70 1.44
C ILE A 337 0.09 15.09 2.04
N LEU A 338 0.24 14.34 3.13
CA LEU A 338 -0.86 14.02 4.03
C LEU A 338 -0.89 15.06 5.14
N ASP A 339 -1.92 15.91 5.18
CA ASP A 339 -1.99 17.01 6.14
C ASP A 339 -3.15 16.90 7.14
N GLY A 340 -3.81 15.75 7.19
CA GLY A 340 -4.83 15.45 8.19
C GLY A 340 -5.36 14.04 8.08
N TYR A 341 -6.17 13.63 9.05
CA TYR A 341 -6.88 12.35 9.03
C TYR A 341 -8.17 12.36 9.85
N THR A 342 -9.05 11.38 9.58
CA THR A 342 -10.32 11.19 10.32
C THR A 342 -10.29 9.93 11.19
N THR A 343 -11.31 9.77 12.05
CA THR A 343 -11.48 8.55 12.87
C THR A 343 -11.78 7.28 12.07
N GLU A 344 -12.02 7.40 10.76
CA GLU A 344 -12.31 6.31 9.83
C GLU A 344 -11.16 6.08 8.84
N ASP A 345 -9.92 6.39 9.25
CA ASP A 345 -8.67 6.16 8.51
C ASP A 345 -8.58 6.84 7.12
N TYR A 346 -9.36 7.89 6.86
CA TYR A 346 -9.17 8.72 5.68
C TYR A 346 -8.09 9.77 5.93
N PHE A 347 -7.13 9.88 5.01
CA PHE A 347 -6.07 10.88 5.07
C PHE A 347 -6.36 12.03 4.11
N ARG A 348 -6.23 13.27 4.58
CA ARG A 348 -6.35 14.45 3.72
C ARG A 348 -5.09 14.60 2.88
N VAL A 349 -5.25 14.52 1.58
CA VAL A 349 -4.18 14.67 0.60
C VAL A 349 -4.18 16.06 -0.01
N ASN A 350 -3.00 16.71 0.03
CA ASN A 350 -2.68 17.89 -0.76
C ASN A 350 -1.77 17.49 -1.93
N TRP A 351 -2.31 17.54 -3.15
CA TRP A 351 -1.63 17.10 -4.38
C TRP A 351 -0.58 18.07 -4.90
N GLY A 352 -0.45 19.28 -4.32
CA GLY A 352 0.41 20.33 -4.87
C GLY A 352 -0.05 20.81 -6.25
N TRP A 353 -1.37 20.97 -6.41
CA TRP A 353 -2.03 21.37 -7.65
C TRP A 353 -3.12 22.44 -7.39
N SER A 354 -2.72 23.56 -6.77
CA SER A 354 -3.61 24.71 -6.49
C SER A 354 -4.88 24.37 -5.69
N GLY A 355 -4.87 23.30 -4.90
CA GLY A 355 -6.03 22.85 -4.11
C GLY A 355 -7.03 21.98 -4.88
N TYR A 356 -6.89 21.86 -6.21
CA TYR A 356 -7.78 21.03 -7.02
C TYR A 356 -7.68 19.57 -6.60
N SER A 357 -8.84 18.91 -6.49
CA SER A 357 -8.98 17.52 -6.05
C SER A 357 -8.40 17.20 -4.65
N ASN A 358 -7.97 18.20 -3.86
CA ASN A 358 -7.57 17.96 -2.46
C ASN A 358 -8.79 17.45 -1.68
N GLY A 359 -8.59 16.37 -0.92
CA GLY A 359 -9.67 15.65 -0.26
C GLY A 359 -9.13 14.58 0.68
N TYR A 360 -10.04 13.83 1.28
CA TYR A 360 -9.79 12.72 2.18
C TYR A 360 -9.84 11.42 1.40
N PHE A 361 -8.79 10.59 1.47
CA PHE A 361 -8.66 9.35 0.70
C PHE A 361 -8.22 8.21 1.62
N LEU A 362 -8.68 7.00 1.32
CA LEU A 362 -8.13 5.78 1.93
C LEU A 362 -6.77 5.48 1.32
N ILE A 363 -5.79 5.08 2.15
CA ILE A 363 -4.45 4.66 1.69
C ILE A 363 -4.53 3.36 0.84
N SER A 364 -5.53 2.52 1.10
CA SER A 364 -5.82 1.29 0.35
C SER A 364 -7.34 1.15 0.14
N ALA A 365 -7.76 0.55 -0.98
CA ALA A 365 -9.16 0.17 -1.20
C ALA A 365 -9.56 -1.05 -0.35
N LEU A 366 -8.58 -1.89 -0.01
CA LEU A 366 -8.78 -3.13 0.76
C LEU A 366 -8.90 -2.85 2.27
N ASN A 367 -9.50 -3.78 3.00
CA ASN A 367 -9.60 -3.69 4.47
C ASN A 367 -8.22 -3.78 5.13
N PRO A 368 -7.79 -2.78 5.92
CA PRO A 368 -6.51 -2.79 6.64
C PRO A 368 -6.34 -3.97 7.61
N ASN A 369 -7.42 -4.39 8.27
CA ASN A 369 -7.37 -5.36 9.38
C ASN A 369 -7.22 -6.83 8.93
N ASN A 370 -7.41 -7.11 7.64
CA ASN A 370 -7.35 -8.46 7.09
C ASN A 370 -6.06 -8.74 6.31
N GLN A 371 -5.11 -7.81 6.33
CA GLN A 371 -3.89 -7.90 5.54
C GLN A 371 -2.69 -8.15 6.46
N GLY A 372 -1.94 -9.22 6.15
CA GLY A 372 -0.69 -9.54 6.86
C GLY A 372 0.41 -8.51 6.58
N ALA A 373 1.62 -8.77 7.10
CA ALA A 373 2.79 -7.98 6.74
C ALA A 373 3.01 -8.01 5.21
N GLY A 374 3.16 -6.84 4.58
CA GLY A 374 3.19 -6.68 3.12
C GLY A 374 1.83 -6.41 2.47
N GLY A 375 0.83 -5.99 3.26
CA GLY A 375 -0.55 -5.77 2.81
C GLY A 375 -0.70 -4.82 1.62
N SER A 376 -1.68 -5.17 0.79
CA SER A 376 -2.06 -4.83 -0.59
C SER A 376 -1.11 -5.37 -1.65
N THR A 377 -1.38 -6.59 -2.09
CA THR A 377 -1.03 -7.02 -3.44
C THR A 377 -1.91 -6.20 -4.39
N GLY A 378 -1.25 -5.28 -5.07
CA GLY A 378 -1.79 -4.41 -6.10
C GLY A 378 -0.59 -3.99 -6.92
N GLY A 379 -0.66 -4.14 -8.25
CA GLY A 379 0.35 -3.56 -9.14
C GLY A 379 0.55 -2.06 -8.91
N GLY A 380 1.62 -1.49 -9.48
CA GLY A 380 1.75 -0.03 -9.60
C GLY A 380 2.09 0.72 -8.30
N PHE A 381 1.49 1.91 -8.16
CA PHE A 381 1.80 2.90 -7.10
C PHE A 381 1.66 2.34 -5.68
N VAL A 382 0.81 1.33 -5.50
CA VAL A 382 0.56 0.63 -4.22
C VAL A 382 1.78 -0.18 -3.77
N ALA A 383 2.57 -0.71 -4.71
CA ALA A 383 3.74 -1.53 -4.40
C ALA A 383 4.94 -0.71 -3.91
N ASN A 384 5.05 0.59 -4.27
CA ASN A 384 6.21 1.41 -3.94
C ASN A 384 5.86 2.69 -3.16
N GLN A 385 4.81 2.69 -2.34
CA GLN A 385 4.50 3.86 -1.52
C GLN A 385 5.58 4.09 -0.45
N ASP A 386 5.91 5.35 -0.21
CA ASP A 386 6.84 5.77 0.82
C ASP A 386 6.33 6.99 1.58
N ALA A 387 6.81 7.13 2.81
CA ALA A 387 6.56 8.29 3.63
C ALA A 387 7.82 8.70 4.38
N LEU A 388 7.97 10.00 4.57
CA LEU A 388 9.03 10.58 5.38
C LEU A 388 8.56 10.79 6.81
N PHE A 389 9.29 10.20 7.75
CA PHE A 389 9.07 10.36 9.18
C PHE A 389 10.15 11.25 9.80
N GLY A 390 9.76 12.05 10.79
CA GLY A 390 10.62 12.95 11.55
C GLY A 390 10.96 14.26 10.85
N LEU A 391 10.22 14.68 9.82
CA LEU A 391 10.45 15.97 9.14
C LEU A 391 10.05 17.12 10.07
N LYS A 392 11.04 17.72 10.71
CA LYS A 392 10.90 18.94 11.50
C LYS A 392 12.21 19.74 11.53
N PRO A 393 12.16 21.05 11.83
CA PRO A 393 13.36 21.83 12.11
C PRO A 393 14.27 21.15 13.13
N ALA A 394 15.59 21.27 12.97
CA ALA A 394 16.53 20.70 13.94
C ALA A 394 16.50 21.49 15.26
N GLU A 395 16.23 20.82 16.38
CA GLU A 395 16.25 21.40 17.74
C GLU A 395 17.67 21.40 18.37
N GLY A 396 18.69 20.88 17.68
CA GLY A 396 20.07 20.76 18.15
C GLY A 396 20.94 19.86 17.26
N ASN A 397 22.03 19.30 17.79
CA ASN A 397 22.87 18.31 17.08
C ASN A 397 22.15 16.96 16.96
N SER A 398 21.17 16.86 16.06
CA SER A 398 20.56 15.59 15.66
C SER A 398 21.59 14.72 14.92
N SER A 399 21.49 13.39 15.06
CA SER A 399 22.30 12.42 14.33
C SER A 399 21.49 11.71 13.25
N TYR A 400 22.15 11.25 12.18
CA TYR A 400 21.52 10.39 11.20
C TYR A 400 21.09 9.07 11.83
N GLN A 401 19.87 8.63 11.50
CA GLN A 401 19.37 7.31 11.85
C GLN A 401 19.83 6.30 10.80
N THR A 402 20.27 5.13 11.26
CA THR A 402 20.58 4.01 10.38
C THR A 402 19.29 3.36 9.87
N LEU A 403 19.31 2.94 8.61
CA LEU A 403 18.22 2.20 7.99
C LEU A 403 18.80 1.16 7.02
N LEU A 404 18.75 -0.11 7.42
CA LEU A 404 19.00 -1.24 6.54
C LEU A 404 17.68 -1.94 6.19
N ALA A 405 17.53 -2.29 4.91
CA ALA A 405 16.37 -3.04 4.41
C ALA A 405 16.80 -4.15 3.43
N MET A 406 16.02 -5.22 3.33
CA MET A 406 16.13 -6.24 2.29
C MET A 406 15.38 -5.79 1.04
N LEU A 407 16.01 -5.95 -0.11
CA LEU A 407 15.36 -5.79 -1.42
C LEU A 407 15.68 -7.01 -2.29
N ALA A 408 14.74 -7.47 -3.11
CA ALA A 408 15.05 -8.51 -4.08
C ALA A 408 15.87 -7.94 -5.24
N GLY A 409 16.66 -8.79 -5.90
CA GLY A 409 17.29 -8.43 -7.15
C GLY A 409 18.45 -9.33 -7.53
N LYS A 410 19.18 -8.90 -8.56
CA LYS A 410 20.24 -9.69 -9.21
C LYS A 410 21.59 -9.01 -9.03
N SER A 411 22.58 -9.74 -8.51
CA SER A 411 23.96 -9.25 -8.44
C SER A 411 24.61 -9.20 -9.82
N GLN A 412 25.77 -8.53 -9.92
CA GLN A 412 26.50 -8.38 -11.18
C GLN A 412 26.91 -9.71 -11.83
N ASP A 413 27.14 -10.75 -11.03
CA ASP A 413 27.45 -12.11 -11.50
C ASP A 413 26.22 -12.91 -11.95
N GLY A 414 25.03 -12.32 -11.81
CA GLY A 414 23.76 -12.91 -12.22
C GLY A 414 23.05 -13.75 -11.16
N THR A 415 23.57 -13.82 -9.93
CA THR A 415 22.87 -14.50 -8.82
C THR A 415 21.64 -13.69 -8.40
N TYR A 416 20.48 -14.35 -8.30
CA TYR A 416 19.27 -13.76 -7.76
C TYR A 416 19.22 -13.91 -6.23
N TYR A 417 18.79 -12.86 -5.56
CA TYR A 417 18.60 -12.77 -4.12
C TYR A 417 17.18 -12.28 -3.85
N SER A 418 16.48 -12.92 -2.91
CA SER A 418 15.12 -12.57 -2.49
C SER A 418 14.99 -12.68 -0.96
N GLY A 419 15.86 -11.97 -0.25
CA GLY A 419 15.91 -11.96 1.22
C GLY A 419 16.66 -13.15 1.83
N LEU A 420 16.03 -13.82 2.80
CA LEU A 420 16.57 -14.95 3.54
C LEU A 420 16.29 -16.28 2.83
N GLU A 421 17.32 -17.11 2.68
CA GLU A 421 17.20 -18.43 2.04
C GLU A 421 17.95 -19.50 2.86
N THR A 422 17.34 -20.66 3.06
CA THR A 422 18.00 -21.82 3.67
C THR A 422 17.49 -23.13 3.06
N SER A 423 18.34 -24.15 3.04
CA SER A 423 17.93 -25.52 2.71
C SER A 423 17.44 -26.29 3.95
N GLU A 424 17.58 -25.72 5.14
CA GLU A 424 17.18 -26.37 6.37
C GLU A 424 15.65 -26.39 6.47
N THR A 425 15.10 -27.56 6.76
CA THR A 425 13.64 -27.76 6.91
C THR A 425 13.27 -28.10 8.35
N GLN A 426 14.26 -28.48 9.17
CA GLN A 426 14.07 -28.77 10.59
C GLN A 426 15.20 -28.16 11.42
N PHE A 427 14.83 -27.19 12.25
CA PHE A 427 15.78 -26.47 13.10
C PHE A 427 16.07 -27.23 14.39
N ASN A 428 16.88 -28.28 14.30
CA ASN A 428 17.32 -29.07 15.45
C ASN A 428 18.29 -28.28 16.33
N VAL A 429 18.07 -28.33 17.64
CA VAL A 429 18.92 -27.64 18.62
C VAL A 429 20.36 -28.15 18.51
N ASN A 430 21.32 -27.23 18.51
CA ASN A 430 22.76 -27.46 18.41
C ASN A 430 23.26 -28.02 17.06
N SER A 431 22.42 -28.13 16.04
CA SER A 431 22.84 -28.45 14.67
C SER A 431 23.25 -27.18 13.92
N SER A 432 24.32 -27.29 13.12
CA SER A 432 24.75 -26.21 12.24
C SER A 432 24.02 -26.27 10.91
N PHE A 433 23.57 -25.11 10.43
CA PHE A 433 22.97 -24.93 9.10
C PHE A 433 23.46 -23.61 8.48
N ILE A 434 23.15 -23.37 7.21
CA ILE A 434 23.49 -22.13 6.51
C ILE A 434 22.21 -21.37 6.21
N VAL A 435 22.23 -20.06 6.48
CA VAL A 435 21.18 -19.15 6.02
C VAL A 435 21.87 -18.10 5.17
N LYS A 436 21.46 -17.98 3.91
CA LYS A 436 21.87 -16.91 3.01
C LYS A 436 21.00 -15.69 3.31
N CYS A 437 21.62 -14.54 3.48
CA CYS A 437 20.98 -13.24 3.61
C CYS A 437 21.44 -12.37 2.43
N GLY A 438 20.54 -12.15 1.49
CA GLY A 438 20.79 -11.38 0.29
C GLY A 438 20.34 -9.93 0.39
N PHE A 439 21.13 -9.03 -0.19
CA PHE A 439 20.76 -7.66 -0.49
C PHE A 439 20.25 -6.84 0.70
N LEU A 440 21.08 -6.71 1.74
CA LEU A 440 20.89 -5.68 2.77
C LEU A 440 21.35 -4.33 2.24
N TRP A 441 20.42 -3.47 1.85
CA TRP A 441 20.67 -2.12 1.37
C TRP A 441 20.76 -1.11 2.51
N ASN A 442 21.73 -0.20 2.43
CA ASN A 442 21.69 1.02 3.22
C ASN A 442 20.76 2.03 2.54
N LEU A 443 19.57 2.23 3.12
CA LEU A 443 18.58 3.22 2.69
C LEU A 443 18.53 4.43 3.65
N GLY A 444 19.48 4.53 4.58
CA GLY A 444 19.62 5.69 5.45
C GLY A 444 20.14 6.92 4.71
N LEU A 445 19.96 8.10 5.33
CA LEU A 445 20.45 9.37 4.80
C LEU A 445 21.98 9.53 4.88
N ASP A 446 22.69 8.63 5.55
CA ASP A 446 24.14 8.66 5.66
C ASP A 446 24.72 7.24 5.55
N SER A 447 26.04 7.15 5.43
CA SER A 447 26.77 5.88 5.39
C SER A 447 26.52 5.07 6.66
N PHE A 448 26.18 3.79 6.49
CA PHE A 448 26.02 2.85 7.58
C PHE A 448 27.38 2.37 8.06
N SER A 449 27.61 2.45 9.37
CA SER A 449 28.67 1.70 10.06
C SER A 449 28.06 1.02 11.27
N GLY A 450 28.44 -0.23 11.54
CA GLY A 450 27.85 -0.97 12.64
C GLY A 450 28.01 -2.47 12.49
N LYS A 451 27.03 -3.21 13.00
CA LYS A 451 27.04 -4.67 13.08
C LYS A 451 25.81 -5.25 12.43
N VAL A 452 25.96 -6.43 11.85
CA VAL A 452 24.86 -7.26 11.30
C VAL A 452 24.97 -8.69 11.80
N ALA A 453 23.84 -9.36 11.96
CA ALA A 453 23.76 -10.76 12.34
C ALA A 453 22.42 -11.38 11.91
N LEU A 454 22.30 -12.69 12.03
CA LEU A 454 21.02 -13.40 12.04
C LEU A 454 20.66 -13.76 13.48
N ALA A 455 19.41 -13.53 13.84
CA ALA A 455 18.87 -13.81 15.17
C ALA A 455 17.60 -14.65 15.09
N MET A 456 17.39 -15.50 16.09
CA MET A 456 16.08 -16.07 16.37
C MET A 456 15.31 -15.09 17.25
N VAL A 457 14.12 -14.70 16.81
CA VAL A 457 13.23 -13.76 17.51
C VAL A 457 11.90 -14.43 17.84
N ASP A 458 11.21 -13.91 18.85
CA ASP A 458 9.84 -14.32 19.17
C ASP A 458 8.82 -13.69 18.19
N LYS A 459 7.52 -13.91 18.44
CA LYS A 459 6.45 -13.36 17.61
C LYS A 459 6.26 -11.86 17.63
N ASN A 460 6.83 -11.18 18.61
CA ASN A 460 6.82 -9.75 18.73
C ASN A 460 8.17 -9.15 18.29
N LEU A 461 8.99 -9.93 17.56
CA LEU A 461 10.31 -9.54 17.07
C LEU A 461 11.36 -9.26 18.17
N ASN A 462 11.15 -9.74 19.40
CA ASN A 462 12.17 -9.64 20.44
C ASN A 462 13.27 -10.68 20.22
N ILE A 463 14.54 -10.25 20.25
CA ILE A 463 15.70 -11.13 20.09
C ILE A 463 15.77 -12.13 21.24
N ARG A 464 15.74 -13.42 20.90
CA ARG A 464 15.94 -14.53 21.84
C ARG A 464 17.38 -15.01 21.87
N GLU A 465 17.99 -15.16 20.70
CA GLU A 465 19.42 -15.48 20.57
C GLU A 465 19.98 -15.01 19.21
N PHE A 466 21.26 -14.66 19.18
CA PHE A 466 22.01 -14.52 17.93
C PHE A 466 22.44 -15.91 17.48
N ILE A 467 22.01 -16.32 16.28
CA ILE A 467 22.27 -17.67 15.77
C ILE A 467 23.47 -17.70 14.83
N SER A 468 23.91 -16.55 14.32
CA SER A 468 25.12 -16.39 13.51
C SER A 468 26.23 -15.67 14.28
N ARG A 469 27.45 -15.68 13.73
CA ARG A 469 28.47 -14.70 14.11
C ARG A 469 27.96 -13.29 13.85
N ILE A 470 28.26 -12.36 14.76
CA ILE A 470 28.07 -10.93 14.56
C ILE A 470 29.21 -10.40 13.69
N SER A 471 28.86 -9.77 12.57
CA SER A 471 29.79 -9.23 11.58
C SER A 471 29.81 -7.71 11.63
N ASP A 472 31.00 -7.11 11.64
CA ASP A 472 31.17 -5.66 11.57
C ASP A 472 31.14 -5.18 10.10
N ILE A 473 30.43 -4.08 9.85
CA ILE A 473 30.44 -3.33 8.61
C ILE A 473 31.11 -1.98 8.91
N PRO A 474 32.36 -1.75 8.49
CA PRO A 474 33.10 -0.54 8.84
C PRO A 474 32.51 0.71 8.20
N SER A 475 32.02 0.59 6.95
CA SER A 475 31.30 1.64 6.23
C SER A 475 30.57 1.05 5.03
N MET A 476 29.34 1.49 4.80
CA MET A 476 28.51 1.16 3.65
C MET A 476 27.76 2.42 3.22
N GLN A 477 28.12 2.96 2.05
CA GLN A 477 27.48 4.17 1.51
C GLN A 477 25.98 3.97 1.29
N THR A 478 25.22 5.06 1.25
CA THR A 478 23.80 5.02 0.88
C THR A 478 23.64 4.39 -0.51
N TYR A 479 22.61 3.57 -0.70
CA TYR A 479 22.38 2.74 -1.89
C TYR A 479 23.48 1.70 -2.20
N TYR A 480 24.32 1.37 -1.22
CA TYR A 480 25.15 0.18 -1.30
C TYR A 480 24.51 -0.97 -0.54
N THR A 481 24.89 -2.18 -0.93
CA THR A 481 24.30 -3.41 -0.41
C THR A 481 25.38 -4.40 0.05
N VAL A 482 25.01 -5.26 0.99
CA VAL A 482 25.83 -6.38 1.43
C VAL A 482 25.01 -7.68 1.44
N SER A 483 25.68 -8.78 1.14
CA SER A 483 25.12 -10.13 1.25
C SER A 483 26.08 -11.01 2.05
N PHE A 484 25.54 -11.94 2.83
CA PHE A 484 26.34 -12.86 3.64
C PHE A 484 25.59 -14.19 3.82
N ALA A 485 26.32 -15.29 3.98
CA ALA A 485 25.74 -16.63 4.18
C ALA A 485 26.44 -17.34 5.37
N PRO A 486 26.18 -16.91 6.61
CA PRO A 486 26.89 -17.42 7.77
C PRO A 486 26.40 -18.82 8.15
N SER A 487 27.29 -19.59 8.79
CA SER A 487 26.87 -20.74 9.57
C SER A 487 26.08 -20.29 10.79
N CYS A 488 24.92 -20.87 10.96
CA CYS A 488 23.98 -20.61 12.03
C CYS A 488 23.85 -21.83 12.95
N ARG A 489 23.57 -21.59 14.23
CA ARG A 489 23.28 -22.63 15.23
C ARG A 489 22.28 -22.09 16.24
N ILE A 490 21.16 -22.80 16.39
CA ILE A 490 20.13 -22.52 17.40
C ILE A 490 20.49 -23.29 18.68
N SER A 491 20.57 -22.60 19.82
CA SER A 491 20.93 -23.21 21.11
C SER A 491 19.74 -23.31 22.06
N LEU A 492 18.77 -22.42 21.91
CA LEU A 492 17.52 -22.45 22.66
C LEU A 492 16.50 -23.38 22.00
N THR A 493 15.65 -24.04 22.80
CA THR A 493 14.53 -24.82 22.26
C THR A 493 13.52 -23.89 21.58
N PRO A 494 13.21 -24.11 20.28
CA PRO A 494 12.23 -23.30 19.58
C PRO A 494 10.83 -23.35 20.22
N GLN A 495 10.21 -22.20 20.36
CA GLN A 495 8.85 -21.99 20.83
C GLN A 495 7.93 -21.63 19.66
N PRO A 496 6.62 -21.89 19.77
CA PRO A 496 5.64 -21.41 18.79
C PRO A 496 5.80 -19.92 18.51
N GLY A 497 5.85 -19.56 17.22
CA GLY A 497 6.10 -18.20 16.78
C GLY A 497 7.57 -17.78 16.85
N ASP A 498 8.52 -18.71 16.95
CA ASP A 498 9.92 -18.35 16.73
C ASP A 498 10.23 -18.28 15.23
N ARG A 499 11.04 -17.28 14.87
CA ARG A 499 11.44 -17.00 13.47
C ARG A 499 12.88 -16.51 13.40
N ILE A 500 13.56 -16.77 12.30
CA ILE A 500 14.89 -16.22 12.00
C ILE A 500 14.70 -14.94 11.21
N VAL A 501 15.38 -13.88 11.63
CA VAL A 501 15.43 -12.60 10.91
C VAL A 501 16.87 -12.10 10.82
N ALA A 502 17.13 -11.19 9.87
CA ALA A 502 18.35 -10.39 9.92
C ALA A 502 18.18 -9.20 10.86
N VAL A 503 19.24 -8.87 11.60
CA VAL A 503 19.27 -7.75 12.53
C VAL A 503 20.53 -6.92 12.32
N TYR A 504 20.43 -5.63 12.61
CA TYR A 504 21.55 -4.71 12.55
C TYR A 504 21.57 -3.75 13.75
N LYS A 505 22.76 -3.25 14.06
CA LYS A 505 22.97 -2.20 15.06
C LYS A 505 24.05 -1.27 14.57
N GLY A 506 23.65 -0.06 14.18
CA GLY A 506 24.56 1.01 13.84
C GLY A 506 25.44 1.42 15.01
N THR A 507 26.60 2.02 14.73
CA THR A 507 27.56 2.48 15.75
C THR A 507 26.92 3.38 16.81
N ASN A 508 25.93 4.20 16.42
CA ASN A 508 25.22 5.13 17.29
C ASN A 508 23.82 4.66 17.69
N ASP A 509 23.39 3.47 17.26
CA ASP A 509 22.07 2.95 17.64
C ASP A 509 22.07 2.45 19.09
N ALA A 510 21.02 2.78 19.84
CA ALA A 510 20.84 2.27 21.20
C ALA A 510 20.58 0.76 21.21
N GLU A 511 19.71 0.29 20.32
CA GLU A 511 19.21 -1.09 20.26
C GLU A 511 19.44 -1.74 18.90
N TRP A 512 19.33 -3.07 18.86
CA TRP A 512 19.30 -3.82 17.59
C TRP A 512 17.96 -3.60 16.89
N LYS A 513 18.01 -3.42 15.57
CA LYS A 513 16.86 -3.25 14.69
C LYS A 513 16.71 -4.51 13.82
N VAL A 514 15.48 -4.93 13.57
CA VAL A 514 15.18 -5.97 12.58
C VAL A 514 15.23 -5.35 11.19
N VAL A 515 15.89 -6.04 10.26
CA VAL A 515 15.86 -5.66 8.85
C VAL A 515 14.48 -6.03 8.29
N ARG A 516 13.81 -5.05 7.67
CA ARG A 516 12.55 -5.26 6.95
C ARG A 516 12.78 -5.28 5.44
N GLY A 517 11.83 -5.81 4.69
CA GLY A 517 11.86 -5.85 3.22
C GLY A 517 10.45 -5.99 2.67
N GLY A 518 10.31 -5.84 1.35
CA GLY A 518 9.02 -5.91 0.65
C GLY A 518 8.49 -7.34 0.50
N PRO A 519 7.29 -7.51 -0.08
CA PRO A 519 6.66 -8.81 -0.32
C PRO A 519 7.42 -9.70 -1.31
N ASP A 520 8.33 -9.13 -2.09
CA ASP A 520 9.24 -9.83 -3.01
C ASP A 520 10.47 -10.45 -2.31
N THR A 521 10.56 -10.30 -0.99
CA THR A 521 11.65 -10.83 -0.17
C THR A 521 11.16 -11.74 0.95
N THR A 522 11.93 -12.79 1.23
CA THR A 522 11.74 -13.60 2.44
C THR A 522 12.36 -12.86 3.63
N ASN A 523 11.55 -12.11 4.36
CA ASN A 523 12.00 -11.31 5.51
C ASN A 523 12.26 -12.14 6.78
N GLU A 524 11.56 -13.26 6.91
CA GLU A 524 11.67 -14.15 8.05
C GLU A 524 11.59 -15.62 7.63
N ILE A 525 12.28 -16.50 8.36
CA ILE A 525 12.16 -17.95 8.23
C ILE A 525 11.50 -18.50 9.49
N ILE A 526 10.33 -19.12 9.34
CA ILE A 526 9.60 -19.71 10.48
C ILE A 526 10.42 -20.87 11.04
N VAL A 527 10.85 -20.76 12.29
CA VAL A 527 11.56 -21.84 13.01
C VAL A 527 10.54 -22.83 13.56
N LYS A 528 9.46 -22.29 14.14
CA LYS A 528 8.36 -23.09 14.68
C LYS A 528 7.07 -22.29 14.58
N ALA A 529 6.18 -22.75 13.71
CA ALA A 529 4.88 -22.14 13.53
C ALA A 529 4.08 -22.12 14.83
N ASP A 530 3.22 -21.12 14.98
CA ASP A 530 2.17 -21.18 15.99
C ASP A 530 1.33 -22.44 15.76
N PRO A 531 0.88 -23.13 16.84
CA PRO A 531 -0.10 -24.18 16.67
C PRO A 531 -1.29 -23.58 15.93
N THR A 532 -1.62 -24.14 14.77
CA THR A 532 -2.81 -23.73 14.04
C THR A 532 -4.00 -24.00 14.94
N SER A 533 -4.57 -22.94 15.50
CA SER A 533 -5.85 -23.00 16.18
C SER A 533 -6.85 -23.58 15.19
N ILE A 534 -7.55 -24.64 15.57
CA ILE A 534 -8.71 -25.08 14.80
C ILE A 534 -9.73 -23.94 14.92
N ILE A 535 -9.86 -23.12 13.86
CA ILE A 535 -10.74 -21.94 13.84
C ILE A 535 -12.20 -22.38 13.92
N GLU A 536 -12.53 -23.54 13.36
CA GLU A 536 -13.86 -24.15 13.46
C GLU A 536 -13.76 -25.66 13.17
N THR A 537 -14.48 -26.50 13.92
CA THR A 537 -14.70 -27.91 13.52
C THR A 537 -16.09 -28.00 12.90
N LYS A 538 -16.20 -27.82 11.58
CA LYS A 538 -17.45 -28.15 10.88
C LYS A 538 -17.51 -29.64 10.57
N GLN A 539 -18.43 -30.33 11.21
CA GLN A 539 -18.79 -31.69 10.84
C GLN A 539 -19.79 -31.64 9.66
N GLU A 540 -19.32 -31.27 8.47
CA GLU A 540 -20.14 -31.40 7.25
C GLU A 540 -20.04 -32.83 6.71
N ILE A 541 -20.67 -33.77 7.42
CA ILE A 541 -21.02 -35.07 6.84
C ILE A 541 -22.41 -34.88 6.23
N GLN A 542 -22.46 -34.48 4.96
CA GLN A 542 -23.74 -34.25 4.27
C GLN A 542 -24.33 -35.53 3.65
N PHE A 543 -23.55 -36.62 3.62
CA PHE A 543 -24.00 -37.98 3.31
C PHE A 543 -23.01 -39.02 3.84
N THR A 544 -23.41 -40.29 3.93
CA THR A 544 -22.60 -41.33 4.61
C THR A 544 -21.90 -42.27 3.63
N ALA A 545 -20.64 -42.58 3.92
CA ALA A 545 -19.88 -43.64 3.25
C ALA A 545 -19.36 -44.65 4.28
N PHE A 546 -19.48 -45.93 3.96
CA PHE A 546 -19.04 -47.06 4.79
C PHE A 546 -17.97 -47.84 4.06
N CYS A 547 -16.83 -48.06 4.70
CA CYS A 547 -15.75 -48.89 4.16
C CYS A 547 -15.84 -50.30 4.76
N ASP A 548 -16.05 -51.31 3.91
CA ASP A 548 -15.95 -52.71 4.29
C ASP A 548 -14.49 -53.16 4.17
N LYS A 549 -13.85 -53.36 5.33
CA LYS A 549 -12.44 -53.77 5.42
C LYS A 549 -12.18 -55.21 4.95
N GLN A 550 -13.18 -56.08 4.95
CA GLN A 550 -13.02 -57.46 4.52
C GLN A 550 -13.15 -57.60 3.00
N GLN A 551 -14.02 -56.77 2.40
CA GLN A 551 -14.29 -56.81 0.96
C GLN A 551 -13.52 -55.75 0.14
N GLU A 552 -12.84 -54.80 0.80
CA GLU A 552 -12.16 -53.64 0.19
C GLU A 552 -13.09 -52.85 -0.75
N THR A 553 -14.31 -52.63 -0.27
CA THR A 553 -15.35 -51.87 -0.96
C THR A 553 -15.82 -50.70 -0.11
N VAL A 554 -16.25 -49.64 -0.79
CA VAL A 554 -16.87 -48.47 -0.18
C VAL A 554 -18.32 -48.41 -0.66
N VAL A 555 -19.24 -48.36 0.29
CA VAL A 555 -20.68 -48.18 0.08
C VAL A 555 -21.03 -46.74 0.43
N VAL A 556 -21.56 -46.00 -0.52
CA VAL A 556 -21.91 -44.58 -0.38
C VAL A 556 -23.40 -44.42 -0.52
N HIS A 557 -24.06 -43.93 0.53
CA HIS A 557 -25.45 -43.50 0.47
C HIS A 557 -25.48 -42.07 -0.05
N LEU A 558 -26.06 -41.85 -1.22
CA LEU A 558 -26.05 -40.57 -1.89
C LEU A 558 -27.15 -39.65 -1.38
N PRO A 559 -26.94 -38.31 -1.40
CA PRO A 559 -28.02 -37.34 -1.26
C PRO A 559 -29.09 -37.52 -2.36
N GLU A 560 -30.34 -37.15 -2.06
CA GLU A 560 -31.43 -37.13 -3.04
C GLU A 560 -31.05 -36.36 -4.32
N ASN A 561 -31.48 -36.86 -5.48
CA ASN A 561 -31.21 -36.28 -6.80
C ASN A 561 -29.71 -36.11 -7.11
N SER A 562 -28.86 -36.98 -6.57
CA SER A 562 -27.46 -37.08 -7.00
C SER A 562 -27.38 -37.58 -8.43
N HIS A 563 -26.53 -36.97 -9.24
CA HIS A 563 -26.22 -37.38 -10.62
C HIS A 563 -24.87 -38.06 -10.75
N ARG A 564 -23.94 -37.71 -9.85
CA ARG A 564 -22.53 -38.08 -9.98
C ARG A 564 -21.83 -38.11 -8.64
N LEU A 565 -20.96 -39.09 -8.47
CA LEU A 565 -20.03 -39.21 -7.35
C LEU A 565 -18.59 -39.15 -7.86
N ASN A 566 -17.83 -38.20 -7.34
CA ASN A 566 -16.40 -38.05 -7.61
C ASN A 566 -15.59 -38.51 -6.39
N LEU A 567 -14.48 -39.21 -6.64
CA LEU A 567 -13.51 -39.64 -5.64
C LEU A 567 -12.19 -38.91 -5.87
N TYR A 568 -11.65 -38.29 -4.82
CA TYR A 568 -10.38 -37.57 -4.84
C TYR A 568 -9.42 -38.10 -3.77
N ASP A 569 -8.11 -37.94 -4.02
CA ASP A 569 -7.10 -38.05 -2.96
C ASP A 569 -7.00 -36.78 -2.10
N VAL A 570 -6.18 -36.82 -1.05
CA VAL A 570 -5.98 -35.68 -0.11
C VAL A 570 -5.37 -34.44 -0.75
N ASN A 571 -4.74 -34.58 -1.93
CA ASN A 571 -4.16 -33.46 -2.67
C ASN A 571 -5.15 -32.88 -3.70
N GLY A 572 -6.41 -33.33 -3.68
CA GLY A 572 -7.45 -32.87 -4.59
C GLY A 572 -7.40 -33.47 -6.00
N ARG A 573 -6.60 -34.52 -6.24
CA ARG A 573 -6.55 -35.18 -7.55
C ARG A 573 -7.76 -36.10 -7.73
N LEU A 574 -8.50 -35.92 -8.82
CA LEU A 574 -9.63 -36.80 -9.17
C LEU A 574 -9.12 -38.20 -9.51
N LEU A 575 -9.57 -39.21 -8.77
CA LEU A 575 -9.22 -40.62 -8.96
C LEU A 575 -10.28 -41.37 -9.75
N LYS A 576 -11.57 -41.10 -9.49
CA LYS A 576 -12.68 -41.82 -10.12
C LYS A 576 -13.94 -40.97 -10.16
N GLN A 577 -14.75 -41.19 -11.19
CA GLN A 577 -16.06 -40.58 -11.36
C GLN A 577 -17.09 -41.68 -11.64
N ILE A 578 -18.22 -41.65 -10.94
CA ILE A 578 -19.28 -42.65 -11.04
C ILE A 578 -20.60 -41.91 -11.26
N LEU A 579 -21.34 -42.24 -12.32
CA LEU A 579 -22.69 -41.73 -12.53
C LEU A 579 -23.65 -42.45 -11.58
N SER A 580 -24.56 -41.71 -10.94
CA SER A 580 -25.51 -42.28 -9.98
C SER A 580 -26.59 -43.11 -10.66
N GLU A 581 -26.99 -42.74 -11.88
CA GLU A 581 -28.11 -43.35 -12.62
C GLU A 581 -29.41 -43.41 -11.79
N GLY A 582 -29.63 -42.42 -10.91
CA GLY A 582 -30.79 -42.38 -10.02
C GLY A 582 -30.74 -43.36 -8.83
N LYS A 583 -29.60 -44.01 -8.58
CA LYS A 583 -29.42 -44.90 -7.42
C LYS A 583 -29.16 -44.08 -6.16
N GLU A 584 -29.82 -44.46 -5.07
CA GLU A 584 -29.60 -43.90 -3.73
C GLU A 584 -28.31 -44.42 -3.07
N THR A 585 -27.71 -45.48 -3.63
CA THR A 585 -26.47 -46.07 -3.09
C THR A 585 -25.54 -46.50 -4.21
N ILE A 586 -24.25 -46.16 -4.06
CA ILE A 586 -23.16 -46.58 -4.95
C ILE A 586 -22.19 -47.43 -4.15
N THR A 587 -21.82 -48.58 -4.70
CA THR A 587 -20.74 -49.41 -4.16
C THR A 587 -19.59 -49.49 -5.16
N PHE A 588 -18.36 -49.23 -4.72
CA PHE A 588 -17.18 -49.37 -5.57
C PHE A 588 -16.01 -50.01 -4.81
N SER A 589 -15.13 -50.70 -5.54
CA SER A 589 -13.90 -51.25 -4.96
C SER A 589 -12.86 -50.16 -4.73
N CYS A 590 -12.20 -50.17 -3.57
CA CYS A 590 -11.08 -49.30 -3.25
C CYS A 590 -9.73 -50.06 -3.18
N ARG A 591 -9.68 -51.32 -3.63
CA ARG A 591 -8.49 -52.19 -3.56
C ARG A 591 -7.25 -51.55 -4.19
N GLU A 592 -7.43 -50.82 -5.29
CA GLU A 592 -6.36 -50.16 -6.06
C GLU A 592 -5.75 -48.90 -5.40
N TYR A 593 -6.37 -48.35 -4.35
CA TYR A 593 -5.89 -47.13 -3.69
C TYR A 593 -5.05 -47.44 -2.44
N PRO A 594 -3.99 -46.68 -2.11
CA PRO A 594 -3.21 -46.88 -0.88
C PRO A 594 -4.04 -46.62 0.40
N THR A 595 -3.51 -47.01 1.57
CA THR A 595 -4.12 -46.64 2.86
C THR A 595 -4.05 -45.12 3.03
N GLY A 596 -5.17 -44.49 3.36
CA GLY A 596 -5.25 -43.03 3.43
C GLY A 596 -6.67 -42.49 3.56
N VAL A 597 -6.76 -41.16 3.66
CA VAL A 597 -8.03 -40.43 3.65
C VAL A 597 -8.42 -40.12 2.21
N TYR A 598 -9.69 -40.31 1.88
CA TYR A 598 -10.23 -40.02 0.56
C TYR A 598 -11.44 -39.12 0.67
N LEU A 599 -11.59 -38.23 -0.31
CA LEU A 599 -12.70 -37.29 -0.40
C LEU A 599 -13.71 -37.77 -1.44
N LEU A 600 -14.98 -37.81 -1.05
CA LEU A 600 -16.11 -38.11 -1.90
C LEU A 600 -16.93 -36.85 -2.10
N GLN A 601 -17.30 -36.58 -3.35
CA GLN A 601 -18.10 -35.43 -3.73
C GLN A 601 -19.31 -35.90 -4.54
N ALA A 602 -20.51 -35.74 -3.98
CA ALA A 602 -21.76 -36.01 -4.68
C ALA A 602 -22.29 -34.71 -5.31
N VAL A 603 -22.60 -34.75 -6.60
CA VAL A 603 -23.18 -33.62 -7.35
C VAL A 603 -24.67 -33.86 -7.49
N THR A 604 -25.48 -32.92 -6.99
CA THR A 604 -26.95 -32.93 -7.05
C THR A 604 -27.49 -31.70 -7.77
N ASP A 605 -28.79 -31.66 -8.03
CA ASP A 605 -29.49 -30.45 -8.52
C ASP A 605 -29.38 -29.25 -7.58
N LYS A 606 -29.17 -29.50 -6.28
CA LYS A 606 -29.12 -28.47 -5.22
C LYS A 606 -27.70 -28.05 -4.87
N GLY A 607 -26.69 -28.58 -5.57
CA GLY A 607 -25.29 -28.27 -5.35
C GLY A 607 -24.42 -29.48 -5.05
N ILE A 608 -23.27 -29.21 -4.45
CA ILE A 608 -22.21 -30.20 -4.20
C ILE A 608 -22.19 -30.56 -2.72
N HIS A 609 -22.25 -31.85 -2.43
CA HIS A 609 -22.11 -32.39 -1.08
C HIS A 609 -20.79 -33.14 -0.96
N GLN A 610 -20.18 -33.13 0.24
CA GLN A 610 -18.93 -33.84 0.49
C GLN A 610 -19.01 -34.79 1.69
N CYS A 611 -18.22 -35.84 1.62
CA CYS A 611 -17.95 -36.79 2.70
C CYS A 611 -16.52 -37.32 2.56
N LYS A 612 -15.99 -37.95 3.61
CA LYS A 612 -14.68 -38.62 3.57
C LYS A 612 -14.80 -40.05 4.07
N PHE A 613 -13.96 -40.93 3.54
CA PHE A 613 -13.74 -42.24 4.13
C PHE A 613 -12.25 -42.49 4.35
N LEU A 614 -11.96 -43.37 5.29
CA LEU A 614 -10.61 -43.88 5.55
C LEU A 614 -10.55 -45.30 5.01
N LYS A 615 -9.60 -45.59 4.13
CA LYS A 615 -9.30 -46.96 3.71
C LYS A 615 -8.47 -47.67 4.77
#